data_AF-A0A9D5EZ75-F1
#
_entry.id   AF-A0A9D5EZ75-F1
#
_cell.length_a   1.000
_cell.length_b   1.000
_cell.length_c   1.000
_cell.angle_alpha   90.00
_cell.angle_beta   90.00
_cell.angle_gamma   90.00
#
_symmetry.space_group_name_H-M   'P 1'
#
loop_
_entity.id
_entity.type
_entity.pdbx_description
1 polymer ?
#
loop_
_entity_poly.entity_id
_entity_poly.type
_entity_poly.pdbx_seq_one_letter_code
_entity_poly.pdbx_strand_id
1 'polypeptide(L)'
;MDTASGAALLPPLDKPSRPSRIAPAELEALKLRDNSTNWSYLAFNWLVIATTLAGALWAEQAILAGGYSGWIIAPVAIVTIVVMGASQHQLGGAIHEGTHYQLFANRTLNEAASDWLAGFPIYTSTHHYRLHHLPHHQFVNDPERDPIFAQAEESGHWLDFPLTHVELVKGLMRLLWVPNLVRYTIARARYSALGLGKNPYGNPDKTGHPTVQALGILFAIVLPAVLIGMLLAELSAAVVMGVFFVIWAAAAVFYATIPEDWFPQGRVAPVLSHRVGAISRISFMA
;
A
#
# COMPACT_ATOMS: atom_id res chain seq x y z
N MET A 1 10.12 6.15 -48.42
CA MET A 1 8.66 6.21 -48.20
C MET A 1 8.46 6.55 -46.75
N ASP A 2 8.49 7.85 -46.44
CA ASP A 2 8.25 8.37 -45.09
C ASP A 2 6.76 8.72 -44.97
N THR A 3 6.05 8.06 -44.07
CA THR A 3 4.70 8.44 -43.67
C THR A 3 4.77 9.09 -42.29
N ALA A 4 5.12 10.38 -42.28
CA ALA A 4 4.94 11.23 -41.10
C ALA A 4 3.44 11.48 -40.92
N SER A 5 2.82 10.77 -39.99
CA SER A 5 1.47 11.03 -39.50
C SER A 5 1.47 12.36 -38.74
N GLY A 6 1.01 13.42 -39.41
CA GLY A 6 0.79 14.73 -38.79
C GLY A 6 -0.39 14.66 -37.84
N ALA A 7 -0.12 14.45 -36.55
CA ALA A 7 -1.11 14.68 -35.50
C ALA A 7 -1.46 16.18 -35.52
N ALA A 8 -2.65 16.51 -35.99
CA ALA A 8 -3.17 17.87 -35.95
C ALA A 8 -3.27 18.31 -34.48
N LEU A 9 -2.38 19.22 -34.06
CA LEU A 9 -2.47 19.90 -32.77
C LEU A 9 -3.84 20.61 -32.72
N LEU A 10 -4.70 20.16 -31.81
CA LEU A 10 -5.97 20.84 -31.54
C LEU A 10 -5.68 22.31 -31.22
N PRO A 11 -6.48 23.25 -31.74
CA PRO A 11 -6.31 24.67 -31.42
C PRO A 11 -6.37 24.85 -29.90
N PRO A 12 -5.55 25.74 -29.31
CA PRO A 12 -5.58 26.00 -27.88
C PRO A 12 -7.00 26.37 -27.47
N LEU A 13 -7.55 25.62 -26.52
CA LEU A 13 -8.84 25.93 -25.93
C LEU A 13 -8.73 27.29 -25.27
N ASP A 14 -9.37 28.30 -25.87
CA ASP A 14 -9.48 29.65 -25.35
C ASP A 14 -10.44 29.62 -24.14
N LYS A 15 -9.94 29.08 -23.02
CA LYS A 15 -10.71 28.96 -21.78
C LYS A 15 -10.76 30.36 -21.15
N PRO A 16 -11.95 30.97 -20.99
CA PRO A 16 -12.05 32.24 -20.28
C PRO A 16 -11.44 32.07 -18.89
N SER A 17 -10.58 33.03 -18.50
CA SER A 17 -9.96 33.04 -17.18
C SER A 17 -11.07 33.13 -16.14
N ARG A 18 -11.45 31.98 -15.57
CA ARG A 18 -12.41 31.96 -14.47
C ARG A 18 -11.72 32.64 -13.29
N PRO A 19 -12.32 33.69 -12.69
CA PRO A 19 -11.75 34.29 -11.49
C PRO A 19 -11.58 33.20 -10.43
N SER A 20 -10.37 33.13 -9.85
CA SER A 20 -10.10 32.18 -8.77
C SER A 20 -11.11 32.43 -7.65
N ARG A 21 -11.87 31.40 -7.30
CA ARG A 21 -12.83 31.46 -6.18
C ARG A 21 -12.13 31.49 -4.82
N ILE A 22 -10.81 31.29 -4.80
CA ILE A 22 -9.97 31.15 -3.61
C ILE A 22 -8.98 32.32 -3.63
N ALA A 23 -8.89 33.04 -2.51
CA ALA A 23 -7.93 34.13 -2.36
C ALA A 23 -6.49 33.59 -2.42
N PRO A 24 -5.50 34.32 -2.96
CA PRO A 24 -4.12 33.84 -3.03
C PRO A 24 -3.54 33.38 -1.69
N ALA A 25 -3.87 34.08 -0.59
CA ALA A 25 -3.43 33.71 0.75
C ALA A 25 -4.05 32.38 1.24
N GLU A 26 -5.30 32.12 0.89
CA GLU A 26 -5.98 30.85 1.19
C GLU A 26 -5.39 29.71 0.37
N LEU A 27 -5.07 29.95 -0.89
CA LEU A 27 -4.36 28.99 -1.74
C LEU A 27 -2.97 28.66 -1.19
N GLU A 28 -2.22 29.65 -0.71
CA GLU A 28 -0.92 29.41 -0.06
C GLU A 28 -1.07 28.64 1.25
N ALA A 29 -2.10 28.95 2.05
CA ALA A 29 -2.39 28.19 3.27
C ALA A 29 -2.65 26.70 2.98
N LEU A 30 -3.37 26.38 1.89
CA LEU A 30 -3.62 25.00 1.44
C LEU A 30 -2.36 24.25 0.98
N LYS A 31 -1.27 24.95 0.64
CA LYS A 31 0.02 24.34 0.29
C LYS A 31 0.90 24.05 1.51
N LEU A 32 0.56 24.61 2.67
CA LEU A 32 1.33 24.39 3.88
C LEU A 32 1.07 22.99 4.42
N ARG A 33 2.13 22.40 5.00
CA ARG A 33 2.08 21.09 5.65
C ARG A 33 1.53 21.26 7.06
N ASP A 34 0.38 20.65 7.36
CA ASP A 34 -0.26 20.70 8.67
C ASP A 34 0.04 19.44 9.48
N ASN A 35 1.09 19.50 10.31
CA ASN A 35 1.50 18.36 11.14
C ASN A 35 0.41 17.98 12.16
N SER A 36 -0.28 18.95 12.76
CA SER A 36 -1.24 18.70 13.84
C SER A 36 -2.47 17.97 13.34
N THR A 37 -3.06 18.46 12.26
CA THR A 37 -4.30 17.90 11.72
C THR A 37 -4.06 16.52 11.12
N ASN A 38 -2.90 16.28 10.53
CA ASN A 38 -2.54 14.97 9.99
C ASN A 38 -2.46 13.87 11.06
N TRP A 39 -2.00 14.19 12.29
CA TRP A 39 -2.08 13.24 13.41
C TRP A 39 -3.52 12.88 13.76
N SER A 40 -4.41 13.86 13.79
CA SER A 40 -5.83 13.64 14.09
C SER A 40 -6.50 12.74 13.05
N TYR A 41 -6.20 12.92 11.76
CA TYR A 41 -6.75 12.06 10.70
C TYR A 41 -6.22 10.63 10.78
N LEU A 42 -4.92 10.45 11.04
CA LEU A 42 -4.35 9.12 11.26
C LEU A 42 -4.98 8.44 12.47
N ALA A 43 -5.05 9.14 13.61
CA ALA A 43 -5.64 8.63 14.84
C ALA A 43 -7.13 8.27 14.66
N PHE A 44 -7.88 9.12 13.95
CA PHE A 44 -9.28 8.86 13.65
C PHE A 44 -9.47 7.62 12.80
N ASN A 45 -8.66 7.42 11.76
CA ASN A 45 -8.75 6.22 10.93
C ASN A 45 -8.44 4.95 11.75
N TRP A 46 -7.44 4.99 12.63
CA TRP A 46 -7.12 3.89 13.54
C TRP A 46 -8.23 3.64 14.58
N LEU A 47 -8.88 4.70 15.07
CA LEU A 47 -10.05 4.58 15.94
C LEU A 47 -11.20 3.87 15.21
N VAL A 48 -11.48 4.21 13.96
CA VAL A 48 -12.49 3.53 13.14
C VAL A 48 -12.14 2.05 12.97
N ILE A 49 -10.88 1.72 12.65
CA ILE A 49 -10.42 0.33 12.54
C ILE A 49 -10.63 -0.44 13.86
N ALA A 50 -10.14 0.13 14.97
CA ALA A 50 -10.19 -0.52 16.28
C ALA A 50 -11.63 -0.72 16.75
N THR A 51 -12.48 0.30 16.64
CA THR A 51 -13.90 0.21 17.03
C THR A 51 -14.69 -0.75 16.16
N THR A 52 -14.42 -0.78 14.85
CA THR A 52 -15.07 -1.71 13.91
C THR A 52 -14.71 -3.16 14.25
N LEU A 53 -13.41 -3.45 14.48
CA LEU A 53 -12.96 -4.78 14.85
C LEU A 53 -13.51 -5.22 16.22
N ALA A 54 -13.43 -4.34 17.23
CA ALA A 54 -13.97 -4.63 18.55
C ALA A 54 -15.49 -4.87 18.52
N GLY A 55 -16.23 -4.08 17.73
CA GLY A 55 -17.66 -4.25 17.53
C GLY A 55 -18.00 -5.58 16.86
N ALA A 56 -17.24 -5.99 15.84
CA ALA A 56 -17.44 -7.27 15.17
C ALA A 56 -17.19 -8.46 16.10
N LEU A 57 -16.09 -8.44 16.86
CA LEU A 57 -15.75 -9.48 17.83
C LEU A 57 -16.78 -9.55 18.96
N TRP A 58 -17.21 -8.39 19.47
CA TRP A 58 -18.26 -8.33 20.49
C TRP A 58 -19.58 -8.92 19.98
N ALA A 59 -19.99 -8.58 18.75
CA ALA A 59 -21.20 -9.11 18.15
C ALA A 59 -21.14 -10.63 17.95
N GLU A 60 -20.01 -11.15 17.49
CA GLU A 60 -19.79 -12.60 17.36
C GLU A 60 -19.94 -13.31 18.70
N GLN A 61 -19.28 -12.81 19.75
CA GLN A 61 -19.36 -13.40 21.08
C GLN A 61 -20.78 -13.33 21.66
N ALA A 62 -21.50 -12.23 21.46
CA ALA A 62 -22.88 -12.09 21.90
C ALA A 62 -23.83 -13.07 21.18
N ILE A 63 -23.64 -13.27 19.88
CA ILE A 63 -24.42 -14.24 19.06
C ILE A 63 -24.18 -15.67 19.57
N LEU A 64 -22.92 -16.05 19.79
CA LEU A 64 -22.56 -17.37 20.30
C LEU A 64 -23.09 -17.61 21.71
N ALA A 65 -22.93 -16.64 22.61
CA ALA A 65 -23.44 -16.72 23.98
C ALA A 65 -24.97 -16.81 24.06
N GLY A 66 -25.67 -16.19 23.09
CA GLY A 66 -27.12 -16.28 22.96
C GLY A 66 -27.63 -17.61 22.37
N GLY A 67 -26.74 -18.52 21.96
CA GLY A 67 -27.11 -19.79 21.33
C GLY A 67 -27.69 -19.62 19.92
N TYR A 68 -27.48 -18.47 19.30
CA TYR A 68 -27.95 -18.21 17.94
C TYR A 68 -27.05 -18.88 16.89
N SER A 69 -27.61 -19.10 15.70
CA SER A 69 -26.83 -19.55 14.55
C SER A 69 -25.74 -18.52 14.21
N GLY A 70 -24.52 -18.98 13.96
CA GLY A 70 -23.41 -18.12 13.55
C GLY A 70 -23.71 -17.31 12.28
N TRP A 71 -24.60 -17.78 11.41
CA TRP A 71 -25.04 -17.05 10.21
C TRP A 71 -25.65 -15.67 10.49
N ILE A 72 -26.12 -15.42 11.71
CA ILE A 72 -26.64 -14.10 12.11
C ILE A 72 -25.55 -13.02 12.06
N ILE A 73 -24.26 -13.38 12.12
CA ILE A 73 -23.16 -12.40 12.00
C ILE A 73 -23.05 -11.78 10.60
N ALA A 74 -23.66 -12.39 9.56
CA ALA A 74 -23.43 -12.01 8.18
C ALA A 74 -23.61 -10.50 7.88
N PRO A 75 -24.66 -9.80 8.36
CA PRO A 75 -24.78 -8.36 8.15
C PRO A 75 -23.67 -7.56 8.83
N VAL A 76 -23.27 -7.95 10.05
CA VAL A 76 -22.16 -7.32 10.80
C VAL A 76 -20.85 -7.55 10.05
N ALA A 77 -20.61 -8.75 9.55
CA ALA A 77 -19.44 -9.08 8.75
C ALA A 77 -19.36 -8.25 7.47
N ILE A 78 -20.48 -8.07 6.74
CA ILE A 78 -20.53 -7.24 5.54
C ILE A 78 -20.18 -5.77 5.85
N VAL A 79 -20.80 -5.20 6.89
CA VAL A 79 -20.50 -3.82 7.32
C VAL A 79 -19.03 -3.69 7.72
N THR A 80 -18.52 -4.66 8.49
CA THR A 80 -17.12 -4.72 8.92
C THR A 80 -16.18 -4.72 7.71
N ILE A 81 -16.43 -5.57 6.70
CA ILE A 81 -15.62 -5.65 5.49
C ILE A 81 -15.60 -4.30 4.75
N VAL A 82 -16.75 -3.65 4.59
CA VAL A 82 -16.86 -2.36 3.88
C VAL A 82 -16.11 -1.27 4.63
N VAL A 83 -16.31 -1.14 5.95
CA VAL A 83 -15.66 -0.12 6.77
C VAL A 83 -14.15 -0.35 6.83
N MET A 84 -13.72 -1.60 7.01
CA MET A 84 -12.29 -1.95 6.99
C MET A 84 -11.65 -1.66 5.63
N GLY A 85 -12.32 -1.98 4.52
CA GLY A 85 -11.83 -1.67 3.18
C GLY A 85 -11.70 -0.16 2.94
N ALA A 86 -12.68 0.63 3.39
CA ALA A 86 -12.62 2.10 3.33
C ALA A 86 -11.47 2.66 4.17
N SER A 87 -11.27 2.14 5.40
CA SER A 87 -10.15 2.55 6.26
C SER A 87 -8.79 2.16 5.68
N GLN A 88 -8.64 0.98 5.08
CA GLN A 88 -7.43 0.57 4.36
C GLN A 88 -7.15 1.47 3.16
N HIS A 89 -8.19 1.89 2.42
CA HIS A 89 -8.06 2.85 1.36
C HIS A 89 -7.57 4.23 1.88
N GLN A 90 -8.09 4.67 3.02
CA GLN A 90 -7.64 5.91 3.67
C GLN A 90 -6.18 5.85 4.14
N LEU A 91 -5.70 4.69 4.61
CA LEU A 91 -4.26 4.46 4.84
C LEU A 91 -3.46 4.62 3.55
N GLY A 92 -3.98 4.11 2.42
CA GLY A 92 -3.46 4.39 1.08
C GLY A 92 -3.30 5.89 0.78
N GLY A 93 -4.29 6.70 1.17
CA GLY A 93 -4.24 8.16 1.09
C GLY A 93 -3.11 8.77 1.94
N ALA A 94 -2.92 8.31 3.17
CA ALA A 94 -1.80 8.78 4.00
C ALA A 94 -0.43 8.42 3.40
N ILE A 95 -0.31 7.25 2.75
CA ILE A 95 0.90 6.84 2.03
C ILE A 95 1.11 7.71 0.79
N HIS A 96 0.05 8.07 0.07
CA HIS A 96 0.10 9.01 -1.04
C HIS A 96 0.69 10.36 -0.61
N GLU A 97 0.16 10.96 0.45
CA GLU A 97 0.70 12.22 1.01
C GLU A 97 2.15 12.06 1.49
N GLY A 98 2.46 10.93 2.13
CA GLY A 98 3.82 10.62 2.59
C GLY A 98 4.82 10.48 1.43
N THR A 99 4.39 9.90 0.32
CA THR A 99 5.19 9.77 -0.91
C THR A 99 5.58 11.13 -1.48
N HIS A 100 4.67 12.10 -1.42
CA HIS A 100 4.90 13.48 -1.87
C HIS A 100 5.61 14.36 -0.82
N TYR A 101 5.97 13.80 0.34
CA TYR A 101 6.55 14.52 1.47
C TYR A 101 5.64 15.62 2.05
N GLN A 102 4.32 15.41 1.95
CA GLN A 102 3.30 16.36 2.38
C GLN A 102 2.59 15.93 3.67
N LEU A 103 2.76 14.67 4.11
CA LEU A 103 2.15 14.19 5.35
C LEU A 103 2.74 14.88 6.60
N PHE A 104 4.05 15.14 6.64
CA PHE A 104 4.66 15.92 7.73
C PHE A 104 5.82 16.80 7.23
N ALA A 105 6.05 17.93 7.90
CA ALA A 105 7.10 18.86 7.52
C ALA A 105 8.52 18.28 7.64
N ASN A 106 8.76 17.45 8.66
CA ASN A 106 10.02 16.73 8.83
C ASN A 106 10.00 15.44 8.00
N ARG A 107 10.99 15.26 7.12
CA ARG A 107 11.03 14.12 6.18
C ARG A 107 11.15 12.77 6.87
N THR A 108 11.96 12.65 7.91
CA THR A 108 12.13 11.41 8.67
C THR A 108 10.84 11.03 9.39
N LEU A 109 10.18 12.00 10.02
CA LEU A 109 8.87 11.79 10.64
C LEU A 109 7.81 11.41 9.60
N ASN A 110 7.81 12.08 8.45
CA ASN A 110 6.92 11.77 7.34
C ASN A 110 7.07 10.32 6.90
N GLU A 111 8.30 9.87 6.64
CA GLU A 111 8.56 8.48 6.24
C GLU A 111 8.14 7.51 7.35
N ALA A 112 8.59 7.73 8.58
CA ALA A 112 8.31 6.82 9.70
C ALA A 112 6.81 6.72 10.01
N ALA A 113 6.09 7.84 10.08
CA ALA A 113 4.66 7.84 10.35
C ALA A 113 3.86 7.25 9.19
N SER A 114 4.23 7.57 7.94
CA SER A 114 3.59 7.02 6.75
C SER A 114 3.79 5.50 6.67
N ASP A 115 4.98 4.99 6.99
CA ASP A 115 5.27 3.56 7.02
C ASP A 115 4.55 2.85 8.18
N TRP A 116 4.78 3.26 9.43
CA TRP A 116 4.31 2.54 10.62
C TRP A 116 2.79 2.63 10.82
N LEU A 117 2.18 3.76 10.46
CA LEU A 117 0.75 3.99 10.72
C LEU A 117 -0.11 3.80 9.49
N ALA A 118 0.47 3.54 8.31
CA ALA A 118 -0.31 3.32 7.09
C ALA A 118 0.29 2.26 6.16
N GLY A 119 1.56 2.41 5.76
CA GLY A 119 2.27 1.54 4.81
C GLY A 119 2.31 0.08 5.24
N PHE A 120 2.96 -0.21 6.36
CA PHE A 120 3.11 -1.56 6.90
C PHE A 120 1.77 -2.24 7.21
N PRO A 121 0.76 -1.57 7.80
CA PRO A 121 -0.59 -2.15 7.99
C PRO A 121 -1.22 -2.74 6.73
N ILE A 122 -0.91 -2.20 5.54
CA ILE A 122 -1.40 -2.71 4.25
C ILE A 122 -0.29 -3.34 3.41
N TYR A 123 0.77 -3.83 4.07
CA TYR A 123 1.88 -4.57 3.48
C TYR A 123 2.68 -3.84 2.40
N THR A 124 2.80 -2.52 2.49
CA THR A 124 3.65 -1.71 1.60
C THR A 124 4.61 -0.84 2.41
N SER A 125 5.34 0.06 1.74
CA SER A 125 6.12 1.12 2.38
C SER A 125 6.06 2.38 1.52
N THR A 126 6.23 3.54 2.13
CA THR A 126 6.25 4.84 1.47
C THR A 126 7.34 4.90 0.41
N HIS A 127 8.53 4.36 0.65
CA HIS A 127 9.61 4.36 -0.35
C HIS A 127 9.27 3.53 -1.59
N HIS A 128 8.84 2.27 -1.44
CA HIS A 128 8.47 1.42 -2.59
C HIS A 128 7.27 2.00 -3.33
N TYR A 129 6.27 2.52 -2.59
CA TYR A 129 5.14 3.19 -3.20
C TYR A 129 5.57 4.46 -3.96
N ARG A 130 6.50 5.25 -3.44
CA ARG A 130 7.06 6.43 -4.09
C ARG A 130 7.74 6.10 -5.41
N LEU A 131 8.55 5.04 -5.45
CA LEU A 131 9.18 4.59 -6.68
C LEU A 131 8.16 4.21 -7.75
N HIS A 132 7.01 3.67 -7.36
CA HIS A 132 5.91 3.34 -8.27
C HIS A 132 5.05 4.56 -8.64
N HIS A 133 4.78 5.44 -7.68
CA HIS A 133 3.76 6.46 -7.77
C HIS A 133 4.25 7.76 -8.44
N LEU A 134 5.46 8.22 -8.14
CA LEU A 134 6.01 9.42 -8.79
C LEU A 134 6.15 9.32 -10.32
N PRO A 135 6.66 8.21 -10.90
CA PRO A 135 6.71 8.09 -12.36
C PRO A 135 5.33 7.98 -12.98
N HIS A 136 4.32 7.43 -12.30
CA HIS A 136 2.94 7.52 -12.75
C HIS A 136 2.51 8.99 -12.89
N HIS A 137 2.74 9.84 -11.88
CA HIS A 137 2.44 11.27 -11.99
C HIS A 137 3.22 12.01 -13.07
N GLN A 138 4.46 11.58 -13.36
CA GLN A 138 5.29 12.21 -14.39
C GLN A 138 4.88 11.77 -15.81
N PHE A 139 4.48 10.52 -15.98
CA PHE A 139 4.24 9.88 -17.28
C PHE A 139 2.82 9.32 -17.40
N VAL A 140 1.82 9.98 -16.81
CA VAL A 140 0.42 9.50 -16.74
C VAL A 140 -0.05 9.00 -18.11
N ASN A 141 -0.55 7.76 -18.17
CA ASN A 141 -1.06 7.09 -19.37
C ASN A 141 -0.02 6.82 -20.48
N ASP A 142 1.27 6.96 -20.21
CA ASP A 142 2.31 6.55 -21.15
C ASP A 142 2.45 5.01 -21.11
N PRO A 143 2.23 4.30 -22.23
CA PRO A 143 2.23 2.83 -22.24
C PRO A 143 3.61 2.22 -21.94
N GLU A 144 4.68 3.00 -22.09
CA GLU A 144 6.04 2.52 -21.85
C GLU A 144 6.59 2.88 -20.48
N ARG A 145 6.21 4.06 -19.97
CA ARG A 145 6.84 4.67 -18.79
C ARG A 145 5.94 4.73 -17.57
N ASP A 146 4.62 4.65 -17.73
CA ASP A 146 3.70 4.61 -16.59
C ASP A 146 3.68 3.20 -15.97
N PRO A 147 4.17 3.01 -14.74
CA PRO A 147 4.13 1.68 -14.12
C PRO A 147 2.70 1.23 -13.80
N ILE A 148 1.72 2.14 -13.67
CA ILE A 148 0.31 1.75 -13.51
C ILE A 148 -0.24 1.14 -14.79
N PHE A 149 0.19 1.62 -15.96
CA PHE A 149 -0.16 1.01 -17.24
C PHE A 149 0.34 -0.44 -17.28
N ALA A 150 1.64 -0.65 -17.01
CA ALA A 150 2.24 -1.99 -17.00
C ALA A 150 1.58 -2.93 -15.96
N GLN A 151 1.28 -2.43 -14.76
CA GLN A 151 0.57 -3.17 -13.72
C GLN A 151 -0.85 -3.58 -14.15
N ALA A 152 -1.59 -2.65 -14.74
CA ALA A 152 -2.96 -2.88 -15.20
C ALA A 152 -3.00 -3.88 -16.38
N GLU A 153 -2.06 -3.77 -17.31
CA GLU A 153 -1.89 -4.72 -18.41
C GLU A 153 -1.53 -6.13 -17.88
N GLU A 154 -0.51 -6.24 -17.03
CA GLU A 154 -0.07 -7.52 -16.44
C GLU A 154 -1.19 -8.20 -15.64
N SER A 155 -1.98 -7.42 -14.90
CA SER A 155 -3.10 -7.95 -14.13
C SER A 155 -4.35 -8.25 -14.99
N GLY A 156 -4.41 -7.77 -16.23
CA GLY A 156 -5.59 -7.89 -17.12
C GLY A 156 -6.75 -6.95 -16.75
N HIS A 157 -6.45 -5.87 -16.03
CA HIS A 157 -7.42 -4.87 -15.55
C HIS A 157 -7.29 -3.52 -16.25
N TRP A 158 -6.49 -3.43 -17.32
CA TRP A 158 -6.52 -2.26 -18.19
C TRP A 158 -7.92 -2.11 -18.81
N LEU A 159 -8.37 -0.87 -18.90
CA LEU A 159 -9.65 -0.50 -19.47
C LEU A 159 -9.40 0.56 -20.55
N ASP A 160 -9.94 0.33 -21.75
CA ASP A 160 -9.78 1.27 -22.85
C ASP A 160 -10.75 2.43 -22.69
N PHE A 161 -10.20 3.62 -22.48
CA PHE A 161 -10.99 4.85 -22.32
C PHE A 161 -11.31 5.48 -23.70
N PRO A 162 -12.49 6.13 -23.85
CA PRO A 162 -13.52 6.36 -22.83
C PRO A 162 -14.40 5.13 -22.56
N LEU A 163 -14.82 4.97 -21.30
CA LEU A 163 -15.66 3.86 -20.85
C LEU A 163 -17.15 4.25 -20.78
N THR A 164 -18.02 3.32 -21.15
CA THR A 164 -19.44 3.37 -20.83
C THR A 164 -19.73 2.86 -19.41
N HIS A 165 -20.89 3.22 -18.85
CA HIS A 165 -21.35 2.70 -17.56
C HIS A 165 -21.44 1.16 -17.54
N VAL A 166 -21.78 0.53 -18.67
CA VAL A 166 -21.86 -0.94 -18.79
C VAL A 166 -20.47 -1.56 -18.74
N GLU A 167 -19.49 -0.98 -19.44
CA GLU A 167 -18.10 -1.45 -19.41
C GLU A 167 -17.48 -1.28 -18.01
N LEU A 168 -17.78 -0.17 -17.34
CA LEU A 168 -17.37 0.06 -15.95
C LEU A 168 -17.92 -1.03 -15.02
N VAL A 169 -19.23 -1.32 -15.07
CA VAL A 169 -19.86 -2.37 -14.25
C VAL A 169 -19.27 -3.74 -14.59
N LYS A 170 -19.08 -4.07 -15.87
CA LYS A 170 -18.43 -5.32 -16.28
C LYS A 170 -16.98 -5.41 -15.79
N GLY A 171 -16.25 -4.31 -15.77
CA GLY A 171 -14.90 -4.22 -15.22
C GLY A 171 -14.89 -4.48 -13.71
N LEU A 172 -15.80 -3.85 -12.97
CA LEU A 172 -15.94 -4.07 -11.53
C LEU A 172 -16.32 -5.52 -11.19
N MET A 173 -17.29 -6.10 -11.90
CA MET A 173 -17.68 -7.50 -11.68
C MET A 173 -16.53 -8.46 -12.01
N ARG A 174 -15.72 -8.16 -13.04
CA ARG A 174 -14.50 -8.92 -13.33
C ARG A 174 -13.47 -8.81 -12.21
N LEU A 175 -13.32 -7.64 -11.59
CA LEU A 175 -12.39 -7.44 -10.47
C LEU A 175 -12.86 -8.16 -9.19
N LEU A 176 -14.17 -8.21 -8.94
CA LEU A 176 -14.75 -8.91 -7.78
C LEU A 176 -14.69 -10.45 -7.91
N TRP A 177 -14.40 -10.97 -9.10
CA TRP A 177 -14.15 -12.40 -9.29
C TRP A 177 -12.86 -12.81 -8.56
N VAL A 178 -12.95 -13.72 -7.60
CA VAL A 178 -11.86 -14.05 -6.67
C VAL A 178 -10.52 -14.36 -7.37
N PRO A 179 -10.44 -15.19 -8.42
CA PRO A 179 -9.19 -15.41 -9.15
C PRO A 179 -8.57 -14.12 -9.73
N ASN A 180 -9.39 -13.22 -10.27
CA ASN A 180 -8.92 -11.94 -10.81
C ASN A 180 -8.48 -11.00 -9.69
N LEU A 181 -9.21 -10.97 -8.57
CA LEU A 181 -8.83 -10.21 -7.39
C LEU A 181 -7.46 -10.65 -6.84
N VAL A 182 -7.21 -11.96 -6.78
CA VAL A 182 -5.91 -12.51 -6.36
C VAL A 182 -4.82 -12.10 -7.35
N ARG A 183 -5.04 -12.25 -8.67
CA ARG A 183 -4.09 -11.81 -9.70
C ARG A 183 -3.78 -10.32 -9.60
N TYR A 184 -4.81 -9.50 -9.44
CA TYR A 184 -4.68 -8.05 -9.23
C TYR A 184 -3.87 -7.72 -7.99
N THR A 185 -4.16 -8.40 -6.87
CA THR A 185 -3.47 -8.18 -5.58
C THR A 185 -2.00 -8.55 -5.67
N ILE A 186 -1.66 -9.68 -6.33
CA ILE A 186 -0.26 -10.09 -6.55
C ILE A 186 0.46 -9.08 -7.44
N ALA A 187 -0.14 -8.68 -8.57
CA ALA A 187 0.44 -7.66 -9.45
C ALA A 187 0.67 -6.36 -8.68
N ARG A 188 -0.32 -5.89 -7.91
CA ARG A 188 -0.18 -4.70 -7.08
C ARG A 188 0.95 -4.83 -6.06
N ALA A 189 1.03 -5.93 -5.33
CA ALA A 189 2.10 -6.15 -4.36
C ALA A 189 3.49 -6.12 -5.02
N ARG A 190 3.65 -6.73 -6.19
CA ARG A 190 4.91 -6.70 -6.95
C ARG A 190 5.35 -5.27 -7.26
N TYR A 191 4.47 -4.46 -7.84
CA TYR A 191 4.80 -3.09 -8.26
C TYR A 191 4.92 -2.12 -7.08
N SER A 192 3.95 -2.11 -6.17
CA SER A 192 3.86 -1.07 -5.13
C SER A 192 4.59 -1.41 -3.84
N ALA A 193 4.73 -2.69 -3.48
CA ALA A 193 5.27 -3.11 -2.18
C ALA A 193 6.66 -3.76 -2.26
N LEU A 194 7.03 -4.29 -3.43
CA LEU A 194 8.35 -4.89 -3.69
C LEU A 194 9.18 -4.08 -4.68
N GLY A 195 8.59 -3.08 -5.36
CA GLY A 195 9.29 -2.28 -6.38
C GLY A 195 9.72 -3.09 -7.61
N LEU A 196 9.08 -4.23 -7.85
CA LEU A 196 9.33 -5.11 -8.99
C LEU A 196 8.42 -4.73 -10.16
N GLY A 197 8.95 -4.77 -11.39
CA GLY A 197 8.19 -4.50 -12.61
C GLY A 197 8.83 -3.42 -13.46
N LYS A 198 8.19 -3.10 -14.59
CA LYS A 198 8.67 -2.05 -15.49
C LYS A 198 8.45 -0.69 -14.83
N ASN A 199 9.54 -0.05 -14.42
CA ASN A 199 9.48 1.21 -13.70
C ASN A 199 10.67 2.11 -14.06
N PRO A 200 10.47 3.32 -14.64
CA PRO A 200 11.55 4.25 -14.98
C PRO A 200 12.39 4.72 -13.78
N TYR A 201 11.84 4.63 -12.57
CA TYR A 201 12.52 5.00 -11.33
C TYR A 201 13.18 3.81 -10.64
N GLY A 202 12.96 2.59 -11.12
CA GLY A 202 13.74 1.42 -10.71
C GLY A 202 15.16 1.44 -11.28
N ASN A 203 16.09 0.75 -10.63
CA ASN A 203 17.41 0.49 -11.19
C ASN A 203 17.52 -0.99 -11.63
N PRO A 204 17.50 -1.30 -12.94
CA PRO A 204 17.56 -2.68 -13.43
C PRO A 204 18.89 -3.36 -13.10
N ASP A 205 19.97 -2.60 -12.87
CA ASP A 205 21.29 -3.14 -12.53
C ASP A 205 21.44 -3.41 -11.02
N LYS A 206 20.48 -2.96 -10.21
CA LYS A 206 20.50 -3.02 -8.73
C LYS A 206 19.13 -3.47 -8.19
N THR A 207 18.64 -4.61 -8.66
CA THR A 207 17.35 -5.21 -8.26
C THR A 207 17.35 -5.83 -6.85
N GLY A 208 18.51 -5.86 -6.20
CA GLY A 208 18.69 -6.48 -4.89
C GLY A 208 18.85 -8.00 -4.96
N HIS A 209 19.40 -8.58 -3.90
CA HIS A 209 19.62 -10.02 -3.81
C HIS A 209 18.30 -10.75 -3.52
N PRO A 210 17.93 -11.81 -4.27
CA PRO A 210 16.64 -12.50 -4.11
C PRO A 210 16.34 -12.97 -2.68
N THR A 211 17.37 -13.37 -1.93
CA THR A 211 17.23 -13.81 -0.53
C THR A 211 16.66 -12.73 0.38
N VAL A 212 16.95 -11.45 0.13
CA VAL A 212 16.42 -10.33 0.94
C VAL A 212 14.89 -10.29 0.81
N GLN A 213 14.38 -10.39 -0.42
CA GLN A 213 12.94 -10.40 -0.68
C GLN A 213 12.29 -11.68 -0.18
N ALA A 214 12.91 -12.83 -0.43
CA ALA A 214 12.41 -14.12 0.00
C ALA A 214 12.28 -14.20 1.53
N LEU A 215 13.28 -13.74 2.27
CA LEU A 215 13.22 -13.74 3.74
C LEU A 215 12.10 -12.85 4.27
N GLY A 216 11.89 -11.66 3.70
CA GLY A 216 10.78 -10.79 4.07
C GLY A 216 9.40 -11.42 3.81
N ILE A 217 9.23 -12.08 2.66
CA ILE A 217 7.99 -12.79 2.32
C ILE A 217 7.76 -13.99 3.24
N LEU A 218 8.80 -14.79 3.49
CA LEU A 218 8.72 -15.92 4.41
C LEU A 218 8.41 -15.45 5.84
N PHE A 219 9.00 -14.35 6.28
CA PHE A 219 8.69 -13.75 7.58
C PHE A 219 7.21 -13.32 7.66
N ALA A 220 6.70 -12.63 6.63
CA ALA A 220 5.32 -12.15 6.63
C ALA A 220 4.25 -13.26 6.54
N ILE A 221 4.57 -14.40 5.93
CA ILE A 221 3.59 -15.46 5.64
C ILE A 221 3.82 -16.71 6.51
N VAL A 222 5.04 -17.23 6.52
CA VAL A 222 5.36 -18.52 7.12
C VAL A 222 5.44 -18.42 8.64
N LEU A 223 6.01 -17.34 9.19
CA LEU A 223 6.10 -17.18 10.64
C LEU A 223 4.71 -17.20 11.30
N PRO A 224 3.71 -16.38 10.87
CA PRO A 224 2.36 -16.48 11.42
C PRO A 224 1.76 -17.88 11.33
N ALA A 225 1.92 -18.58 10.20
CA ALA A 225 1.42 -19.94 10.03
C ALA A 225 2.07 -20.94 11.00
N VAL A 226 3.38 -20.82 11.23
CA VAL A 226 4.12 -21.63 12.22
C VAL A 226 3.61 -21.34 13.63
N LEU A 227 3.46 -20.07 14.02
CA LEU A 227 2.98 -19.70 15.36
C LEU A 227 1.55 -20.20 15.60
N ILE A 228 0.66 -20.08 14.60
CA ILE A 228 -0.70 -20.63 14.66
C ILE A 228 -0.63 -22.16 14.82
N GLY A 229 0.21 -22.84 14.03
CA GLY A 229 0.39 -24.29 14.14
C GLY A 229 0.88 -24.73 15.52
N MET A 230 1.78 -23.97 16.14
CA MET A 230 2.25 -24.22 17.51
C MET A 230 1.14 -24.05 18.54
N LEU A 231 0.30 -23.02 18.40
CA LEU A 231 -0.87 -22.81 19.27
C LEU A 231 -1.89 -23.93 19.13
N LEU A 232 -2.15 -24.40 17.89
CA LEU A 232 -3.03 -25.53 17.62
C LEU A 232 -2.47 -26.87 18.16
N ALA A 233 -1.15 -26.97 18.29
CA ALA A 233 -0.48 -28.10 18.93
C ALA A 233 -0.37 -27.96 20.47
N GLU A 234 -1.10 -27.00 21.06
CA GLU A 234 -1.18 -26.75 22.51
C GLU A 234 0.17 -26.42 23.19
N LEU A 235 1.15 -25.89 22.43
CA LEU A 235 2.38 -25.37 23.02
C LEU A 235 2.07 -24.15 23.89
N SER A 236 2.80 -24.01 25.00
CA SER A 236 2.62 -22.86 25.88
C SER A 236 2.94 -21.53 25.16
N ALA A 237 2.22 -20.47 25.51
CA ALA A 237 2.44 -19.14 24.95
C ALA A 237 3.90 -18.67 25.12
N ALA A 238 4.56 -19.04 26.22
CA ALA A 238 5.96 -18.72 26.45
C ALA A 238 6.89 -19.33 25.38
N VAL A 239 6.64 -20.58 24.97
CA VAL A 239 7.40 -21.25 23.91
C VAL A 239 7.12 -20.60 22.55
N VAL A 240 5.85 -20.32 22.24
CA VAL A 240 5.44 -19.65 21.00
C VAL A 240 6.10 -18.28 20.88
N MET A 241 6.03 -17.46 21.93
CA MET A 241 6.67 -16.15 21.98
C MET A 241 8.20 -16.24 21.93
N GLY A 242 8.79 -17.24 22.57
CA GLY A 242 10.23 -17.49 22.50
C GLY A 242 10.71 -17.76 21.07
N VAL A 243 10.03 -18.67 20.36
CA VAL A 243 10.33 -18.97 18.94
C VAL A 243 10.17 -17.73 18.07
N PHE A 244 9.07 -17.01 18.27
CA PHE A 244 8.80 -15.76 17.58
C PHE A 244 9.93 -14.73 17.74
N PHE A 245 10.35 -14.42 18.98
CA PHE A 245 11.42 -13.44 19.22
C PHE A 245 12.78 -13.91 18.69
N VAL A 246 13.08 -15.20 18.73
CA VAL A 246 14.31 -15.76 18.15
C VAL A 246 14.31 -15.57 16.64
N ILE A 247 13.21 -15.89 15.95
CA ILE A 247 13.10 -15.73 14.49
C ILE A 247 13.17 -14.24 14.10
N TRP A 248 12.45 -13.37 14.83
CA TRP A 248 12.54 -11.93 14.63
C TRP A 248 13.97 -11.41 14.82
N ALA A 249 14.64 -11.77 15.91
CA ALA A 249 16.02 -11.35 16.17
C ALA A 249 16.98 -11.83 15.09
N ALA A 250 16.84 -13.09 14.64
CA ALA A 250 17.64 -13.62 13.53
C ALA A 250 17.42 -12.85 12.23
N ALA A 251 16.17 -12.53 11.89
CA ALA A 251 15.83 -11.72 10.72
C ALA A 251 16.38 -10.28 10.84
N ALA A 252 16.25 -9.66 12.01
CA ALA A 252 16.78 -8.33 12.27
C ALA A 252 18.31 -8.29 12.16
N VAL A 253 19.01 -9.28 12.72
CA VAL A 253 20.47 -9.41 12.58
C VAL A 253 20.87 -9.63 11.12
N PHE A 254 20.14 -10.46 10.38
CA PHE A 254 20.37 -10.66 8.95
C PHE A 254 20.28 -9.33 8.19
N TYR A 255 19.17 -8.59 8.31
CA TYR A 255 19.05 -7.28 7.65
C TYR A 255 20.08 -6.28 8.16
N ALA A 256 20.47 -6.33 9.43
CA ALA A 256 21.48 -5.46 10.02
C ALA A 256 22.91 -5.71 9.51
N THR A 257 23.20 -6.91 8.98
CA THR A 257 24.56 -7.34 8.63
C THR A 257 24.81 -7.52 7.14
N ILE A 258 23.76 -7.69 6.32
CA ILE A 258 23.93 -7.88 4.88
C ILE A 258 24.56 -6.65 4.21
N PRO A 259 25.31 -6.84 3.11
CA PRO A 259 25.86 -5.74 2.31
C PRO A 259 24.77 -4.79 1.79
N GLU A 260 25.08 -3.50 1.64
CA GLU A 260 24.08 -2.50 1.21
C GLU A 260 23.61 -2.70 -0.23
N ASP A 261 24.45 -3.29 -1.09
CA ASP A 261 24.12 -3.61 -2.49
C ASP A 261 23.19 -4.82 -2.64
N TRP A 262 22.90 -5.54 -1.56
CA TRP A 262 21.86 -6.58 -1.53
C TRP A 262 20.45 -5.99 -1.48
N PHE A 263 20.29 -4.75 -1.05
CA PHE A 263 18.99 -4.09 -1.08
C PHE A 263 18.68 -3.59 -2.51
N PRO A 264 17.41 -3.65 -2.94
CA PRO A 264 17.00 -3.04 -4.20
C PRO A 264 17.23 -1.53 -4.14
N GLN A 265 17.82 -0.96 -5.19
CA GLN A 265 18.07 0.48 -5.28
C GLN A 265 17.21 1.09 -6.38
N GLY A 266 16.68 2.28 -6.11
CA GLY A 266 15.96 3.08 -7.09
C GLY A 266 16.78 4.30 -7.53
N ARG A 267 16.25 5.03 -8.51
CA ARG A 267 16.78 6.34 -8.95
C ARG A 267 16.39 7.47 -7.99
N VAL A 268 15.55 7.18 -7.00
CA VAL A 268 15.20 8.09 -5.90
C VAL A 268 15.83 7.56 -4.63
N ALA A 269 16.63 8.38 -3.96
CA ALA A 269 17.23 8.02 -2.68
C ALA A 269 16.14 7.84 -1.60
N PRO A 270 16.23 6.81 -0.74
CA PRO A 270 15.28 6.64 0.33
C PRO A 270 15.56 7.64 1.47
N VAL A 271 14.53 8.02 2.24
CA VAL A 271 14.69 8.91 3.40
C VAL A 271 15.27 8.14 4.59
N LEU A 272 14.72 6.95 4.85
CA LEU A 272 15.29 5.97 5.77
C LEU A 272 16.15 5.00 4.97
N SER A 273 17.33 4.60 5.48
CA SER A 273 18.14 3.60 4.78
C SER A 273 17.35 2.31 4.52
N HIS A 274 17.69 1.57 3.46
CA HIS A 274 17.03 0.31 3.13
C HIS A 274 17.04 -0.67 4.31
N ARG A 275 18.15 -0.70 5.05
CA ARG A 275 18.32 -1.46 6.29
C ARG A 275 17.32 -1.08 7.38
N VAL A 276 17.21 0.21 7.68
CA VAL A 276 16.25 0.71 8.69
C VAL A 276 14.82 0.38 8.25
N GLY A 277 14.49 0.58 6.98
CA GLY A 277 13.17 0.25 6.43
C GLY A 277 12.84 -1.24 6.54
N ALA A 278 13.79 -2.12 6.17
CA ALA A 278 13.60 -3.57 6.24
C ALA A 278 13.39 -4.07 7.68
N ILE A 279 14.25 -3.62 8.61
CA ILE A 279 14.13 -3.96 10.04
C ILE A 279 12.83 -3.42 10.62
N SER A 280 12.47 -2.18 10.29
CA SER A 280 11.21 -1.56 10.75
C SER A 280 9.99 -2.36 10.27
N ARG A 281 10.00 -2.78 9.00
CA ARG A 281 8.91 -3.56 8.41
C ARG A 281 8.73 -4.92 9.10
N ILE A 282 9.80 -5.69 9.30
CA ILE A 282 9.68 -6.97 10.01
C ILE A 282 9.34 -6.77 11.49
N SER A 283 9.77 -5.66 12.10
CA SER A 283 9.44 -5.37 13.51
C SER A 283 8.00 -4.91 13.69
N PHE A 284 7.37 -4.33 12.66
CA PHE A 284 5.94 -4.06 12.66
C PHE A 284 5.12 -5.34 12.54
N MET A 285 5.58 -6.29 11.72
CA MET A 285 4.92 -7.59 11.53
C MET A 285 5.15 -8.56 12.71
N ALA A 286 6.07 -8.19 13.59
CA ALA A 286 6.43 -8.96 14.76
C ALA A 286 5.47 -8.60 15.91
#